data_AF-A0A654DLP9-F1
#
_entry.id   AF-A0A654DLP9-F1
#
_cell.length_a   1.000
_cell.length_b   1.000
_cell.length_c   1.000
_cell.angle_alpha   90.00
_cell.angle_beta   90.00
_cell.angle_gamma   90.00
#
_symmetry.space_group_name_H-M   'P 1'
#
loop_
_entity.id
_entity.type
_entity.pdbx_description
1 polymer ?
#
loop_
_entity_poly.entity_id
_entity_poly.type
_entity_poly.pdbx_seq_one_letter_code
_entity_poly.pdbx_strand_id
1 'polypeptide(L)'
;MKVLKLTVESLLISMLFNLIGNHGIYLNRFWTQTYWMWTVAFAIAIGVAVVFTQMFLEAFGTYWQKRYPDLILMSKGRVMTKSIPKGQLCCAILATTISILSIYLFIIYCFASVRSEDTYSLLRSYLLHYMPFIGLGFIAYVIYVFRNGELWWLTTENVMALLGKEVMSQENTTDRAGTIAPPSALDRTIVIGSLYDVLHKDSPFNLNTLQMDAVRMFDVPFYFSQKRKKEVVLINGIRLEAHHFMQELERLGLDKWYFRINKTCRVNMMLVRQPILPNATYLEFRKEVFDSLKLNMTELEISNLLQITEWMRKEKKLKDFLDNVNNLEHEGWDNLIRLN
;
A
#
# COMPACT_ATOMS: atom_id res chain seq x y z
N MET A 1 1.63 16.92 6.57
CA MET A 1 2.99 17.42 6.91
C MET A 1 4.00 17.28 5.76
N LYS A 2 3.99 16.20 4.96
CA LYS A 2 4.98 15.97 3.87
C LYS A 2 4.85 16.90 2.65
N VAL A 3 3.63 17.27 2.22
CA VAL A 3 3.39 18.22 1.11
C VAL A 3 3.87 19.64 1.45
N LEU A 4 3.64 20.06 2.69
CA LEU A 4 4.14 21.35 3.20
C LEU A 4 5.68 21.38 3.17
N LYS A 5 6.32 20.28 3.58
CA LYS A 5 7.78 20.12 3.50
C LYS A 5 8.29 20.20 2.05
N LEU A 6 7.65 19.50 1.10
CA LEU A 6 8.00 19.59 -0.32
C LEU A 6 7.90 21.02 -0.85
N THR A 7 6.83 21.71 -0.47
CA THR A 7 6.55 23.08 -0.95
C THR A 7 7.62 24.05 -0.42
N VAL A 8 7.97 23.93 0.86
CA VAL A 8 9.02 24.74 1.50
C VAL A 8 10.40 24.45 0.91
N GLU A 9 10.74 23.17 0.72
CA GLU A 9 12.02 22.76 0.11
C GLU A 9 12.13 23.20 -1.36
N SER A 10 11.05 23.07 -2.13
CA SER A 10 11.01 23.50 -3.54
C SER A 10 11.16 25.01 -3.65
N LEU A 11 10.51 25.79 -2.78
CA LEU A 11 10.67 27.24 -2.72
C LEU A 11 12.10 27.64 -2.34
N LEU A 12 12.71 26.98 -1.36
CA LEU A 12 14.07 27.28 -0.91
C LEU A 12 15.12 26.96 -1.99
N ILE A 13 15.00 25.81 -2.66
CA ILE A 13 15.84 25.45 -3.81
C ILE A 13 15.65 26.49 -4.93
N SER A 14 14.42 26.91 -5.19
CA SER A 14 14.12 27.91 -6.23
C SER A 14 14.73 29.27 -5.94
N MET A 15 14.68 29.72 -4.68
CA MET A 15 15.31 30.98 -4.27
C MET A 15 16.83 30.92 -4.46
N LEU A 16 17.48 29.84 -4.00
CA LEU A 16 18.91 29.64 -4.14
C LEU A 16 19.34 29.58 -5.61
N PHE A 17 18.57 28.88 -6.45
CA PHE A 17 18.86 28.76 -7.87
C PHE A 17 18.74 30.11 -8.59
N ASN A 18 17.70 30.90 -8.26
CA ASN A 18 17.53 32.24 -8.81
C ASN A 18 18.54 33.26 -8.27
N LEU A 19 19.09 33.05 -7.06
CA LEU A 19 20.21 33.82 -6.51
C LEU A 19 21.52 33.55 -7.26
N ILE A 20 21.76 32.30 -7.67
CA ILE A 20 22.95 31.88 -8.45
C ILE A 20 22.84 32.34 -9.91
N GLY A 21 21.63 32.34 -10.47
CA GLY A 21 21.35 32.71 -11.86
C GLY A 21 21.55 34.19 -12.24
N ASN A 22 21.84 35.04 -11.28
CA ASN A 22 21.76 36.50 -11.41
C ASN A 22 22.63 37.12 -12.53
N HIS A 23 23.53 36.34 -13.17
CA HIS A 23 24.41 36.79 -14.23
C HIS A 23 23.86 36.71 -15.68
N GLY A 24 22.64 36.20 -15.92
CA GLY A 24 22.14 36.02 -17.31
C GLY A 24 20.71 36.51 -17.66
N ILE A 25 19.80 36.63 -16.68
CA ILE A 25 18.38 36.98 -16.92
C ILE A 25 17.99 38.32 -16.27
N TYR A 26 18.96 39.05 -15.70
CA TYR A 26 18.71 40.32 -14.99
C TYR A 26 17.60 40.22 -13.94
N LEU A 27 17.61 39.15 -13.13
CA LEU A 27 16.74 38.99 -11.95
C LEU A 27 17.26 39.88 -10.79
N ASN A 28 17.56 41.15 -11.10
CA ASN A 28 18.52 42.01 -10.41
C ASN A 28 18.16 42.37 -8.95
N ARG A 29 16.97 42.04 -8.46
CA ARG A 29 16.54 42.41 -7.09
C ARG A 29 15.61 41.35 -6.51
N PHE A 30 16.07 40.73 -5.43
CA PHE A 30 15.35 39.76 -4.58
C PHE A 30 13.93 40.23 -4.19
N TRP A 31 13.70 41.54 -4.12
CA TRP A 31 12.42 42.15 -3.73
C TRP A 31 11.49 42.50 -4.90
N THR A 32 11.85 42.16 -6.13
CA THR A 32 10.99 42.45 -7.29
C THR A 32 9.95 41.36 -7.50
N GLN A 33 8.75 41.78 -7.94
CA GLN A 33 7.70 40.85 -8.35
C GLN A 33 8.17 39.86 -9.43
N THR A 34 9.12 40.27 -10.27
CA THR A 34 9.78 39.41 -11.27
C THR A 34 10.54 38.27 -10.62
N TYR A 35 11.40 38.56 -9.64
CA TYR A 35 12.17 37.55 -8.93
C TYR A 35 11.26 36.51 -8.25
N TRP A 36 10.20 36.97 -7.57
CA TRP A 36 9.27 36.08 -6.89
C TRP A 36 8.43 35.24 -7.84
N MET A 37 7.98 35.79 -8.96
CA MET A 37 7.23 35.05 -9.96
C MET A 37 8.06 33.93 -10.59
N TRP A 38 9.32 34.18 -10.95
CA TRP A 38 10.23 33.15 -11.46
C TRP A 38 10.57 32.10 -10.40
N THR A 39 10.71 32.52 -9.14
CA THR A 39 10.92 31.61 -8.00
C THR A 39 9.73 30.69 -7.79
N VAL A 40 8.50 31.22 -7.85
CA VAL A 40 7.27 30.42 -7.71
C VAL A 40 7.08 29.51 -8.92
N ALA A 41 7.30 29.99 -10.14
CA ALA A 41 7.23 29.19 -11.36
C ALA A 41 8.18 28.00 -11.32
N PHE A 42 9.43 28.23 -10.87
CA PHE A 42 10.42 27.17 -10.72
C PHE A 42 10.04 26.19 -9.60
N ALA A 43 9.51 26.67 -8.47
CA ALA A 43 9.04 25.81 -7.39
C ALA A 43 7.86 24.91 -7.83
N ILE A 44 6.92 25.47 -8.61
CA ILE A 44 5.83 24.71 -9.22
C ILE A 44 6.40 23.65 -10.16
N ALA A 45 7.35 24.02 -11.01
CA ALA A 45 7.96 23.09 -11.96
C ALA A 45 8.71 21.94 -11.27
N ILE A 46 9.39 22.19 -10.14
CA ILE A 46 9.98 21.15 -9.29
C ILE A 46 8.89 20.22 -8.73
N GLY A 47 7.82 20.79 -8.17
CA GLY A 47 6.71 20.00 -7.63
C GLY A 47 6.06 19.11 -8.70
N VAL A 48 5.81 19.66 -9.89
CA VAL A 48 5.29 18.93 -11.05
C VAL A 48 6.24 17.81 -11.45
N ALA A 49 7.55 18.08 -11.59
CA ALA A 49 8.53 17.07 -11.94
C ALA A 49 8.60 15.91 -10.93
N VAL A 50 8.51 16.20 -9.64
CA VAL A 50 8.44 15.20 -8.57
C VAL A 50 7.21 14.32 -8.76
N VAL A 51 6.02 14.91 -8.94
CA VAL A 51 4.77 14.17 -9.15
C VAL A 51 4.85 13.29 -10.40
N PHE A 52 5.28 13.84 -11.54
CA PHE A 52 5.38 13.09 -12.78
C PHE A 52 6.42 11.96 -12.71
N THR A 53 7.57 12.17 -12.06
CA THR A 53 8.57 11.10 -11.86
C THR A 53 7.95 9.90 -11.13
N GLN A 54 7.11 10.17 -10.13
CA GLN A 54 6.41 9.17 -9.35
C GLN A 54 5.32 8.47 -10.17
N MET A 55 4.56 9.22 -10.99
CA MET A 55 3.60 8.65 -11.96
C MET A 55 4.25 7.67 -12.91
N PHE A 56 5.35 8.08 -13.53
CA PHE A 56 6.06 7.23 -14.47
C PHE A 56 6.65 6.01 -13.77
N LEU A 57 7.21 6.16 -12.56
CA LEU A 57 7.72 5.03 -11.80
C LEU A 57 6.64 3.98 -11.52
N GLU A 58 5.41 4.38 -11.17
CA GLU A 58 4.29 3.45 -10.97
C GLU A 58 3.84 2.81 -12.29
N ALA A 59 3.68 3.61 -13.35
CA ALA A 59 3.25 3.12 -14.64
C ALA A 59 4.24 2.09 -15.21
N PHE A 60 5.54 2.39 -15.13
CA PHE A 60 6.60 1.45 -15.48
C PHE A 60 6.65 0.26 -14.53
N GLY A 61 6.46 0.46 -13.22
CA GLY A 61 6.32 -0.62 -12.23
C GLY A 61 5.23 -1.61 -12.60
N THR A 62 4.05 -1.13 -12.96
CA THR A 62 2.90 -1.93 -13.39
C THR A 62 3.18 -2.63 -14.72
N TYR A 63 3.78 -1.92 -15.68
CA TYR A 63 4.18 -2.49 -16.96
C TYR A 63 5.19 -3.64 -16.78
N TRP A 64 6.20 -3.45 -15.94
CA TRP A 64 7.21 -4.47 -15.65
C TRP A 64 6.62 -5.65 -14.89
N GLN A 65 5.72 -5.41 -13.93
CA GLN A 65 5.01 -6.48 -13.21
C GLN A 65 4.18 -7.36 -14.16
N LYS A 66 3.55 -6.76 -15.18
CA LYS A 66 2.83 -7.51 -16.23
C LYS A 66 3.78 -8.28 -17.15
N ARG A 67 4.94 -7.70 -17.48
CA ARG A 67 5.91 -8.28 -18.43
C ARG A 67 6.79 -9.36 -17.80
N TYR A 68 7.08 -9.26 -16.51
CA TYR A 68 7.93 -10.18 -15.76
C TYR A 68 7.22 -10.64 -14.47
N PRO A 69 6.14 -11.44 -14.60
CA PRO A 69 5.32 -11.85 -13.46
C PRO A 69 6.08 -12.71 -12.44
N ASP A 70 7.15 -13.39 -12.87
CA ASP A 70 8.01 -14.22 -12.01
C ASP A 70 8.99 -13.41 -11.15
N LEU A 71 9.14 -12.11 -11.43
CA LEU A 71 9.99 -11.21 -10.65
C LEU A 71 9.14 -10.44 -9.64
N ILE A 72 9.55 -10.44 -8.38
CA ILE A 72 8.95 -9.57 -7.35
C ILE A 72 9.45 -8.16 -7.60
N LEU A 73 8.64 -7.36 -8.31
CA LEU A 73 8.98 -5.98 -8.68
C LEU A 73 8.31 -4.96 -7.79
N MET A 74 7.40 -5.36 -6.90
CA MET A 74 6.86 -4.50 -5.85
C MET A 74 6.98 -5.17 -4.48
N SER A 75 7.62 -4.49 -3.53
CA SER A 75 7.75 -4.94 -2.14
C SER A 75 7.80 -3.72 -1.21
N LYS A 76 6.96 -3.73 -0.17
CA LYS A 76 6.87 -2.64 0.84
C LYS A 76 6.63 -1.25 0.24
N GLY A 77 5.76 -1.14 -0.76
CA GLY A 77 5.47 0.14 -1.44
C GLY A 77 6.64 0.67 -2.29
N ARG A 78 7.64 -0.18 -2.59
CA ARG A 78 8.78 0.17 -3.44
C ARG A 78 8.83 -0.70 -4.68
N VAL A 79 9.17 -0.09 -5.81
CA VAL A 79 9.47 -0.80 -7.05
C VAL A 79 10.89 -1.38 -6.95
N MET A 80 11.03 -2.70 -6.90
CA MET A 80 12.31 -3.39 -6.84
C MET A 80 12.96 -3.41 -8.23
N THR A 81 13.63 -2.32 -8.59
CA THR A 81 14.22 -2.13 -9.92
C THR A 81 15.51 -2.92 -10.15
N LYS A 82 16.09 -3.55 -9.12
CA LYS A 82 17.35 -4.32 -9.21
C LYS A 82 17.24 -5.59 -10.05
N SER A 83 16.06 -6.20 -10.12
CA SER A 83 15.79 -7.40 -10.90
C SER A 83 15.42 -7.11 -12.35
N ILE A 84 15.26 -5.83 -12.72
CA ILE A 84 14.84 -5.40 -14.06
C ILE A 84 16.05 -5.38 -15.00
N PRO A 85 15.91 -5.82 -16.27
CA PRO A 85 16.96 -5.66 -17.27
C PRO A 85 17.41 -4.20 -17.38
N LYS A 86 18.73 -3.97 -17.30
CA LYS A 86 19.33 -2.62 -17.31
C LYS A 86 18.89 -1.76 -18.50
N GLY A 87 18.66 -2.38 -19.67
CA GLY A 87 18.15 -1.68 -20.86
C GLY A 87 16.73 -1.12 -20.67
N GLN A 88 15.83 -1.88 -20.04
CA GLN A 88 14.46 -1.44 -19.74
C GLN A 88 14.46 -0.30 -18.71
N LEU A 89 15.29 -0.43 -17.68
CA LEU A 89 15.45 0.61 -16.67
C LEU A 89 16.01 1.91 -17.28
N CYS A 90 17.00 1.81 -18.16
CA CYS A 90 17.56 2.95 -18.87
C CYS A 90 16.51 3.63 -19.76
N CYS A 91 15.73 2.84 -20.52
CA CYS A 91 14.64 3.37 -21.34
C CYS A 91 13.59 4.12 -20.51
N ALA A 92 13.19 3.57 -19.35
CA ALA A 92 12.23 4.22 -18.47
C ALA A 92 12.76 5.53 -17.87
N ILE A 93 14.04 5.56 -17.45
CA ILE A 93 14.70 6.77 -16.97
C ILE A 93 14.74 7.84 -18.07
N LEU A 94 15.14 7.48 -19.29
CA LEU A 94 15.19 8.41 -20.42
C LEU A 94 13.80 8.94 -20.79
N ALA A 95 12.80 8.06 -20.93
CA ALA A 95 11.42 8.44 -21.26
C ALA A 95 10.82 9.39 -20.22
N THR A 96 11.06 9.11 -18.93
CA THR A 96 10.60 9.95 -17.82
C THR A 96 11.30 11.31 -17.83
N THR A 97 12.63 11.32 -18.02
CA THR A 97 13.43 12.55 -18.07
C THR A 97 12.98 13.46 -19.22
N ILE A 98 12.84 12.92 -20.43
CA ILE A 98 12.44 13.68 -21.62
C ILE A 98 11.04 14.30 -21.41
N SER A 99 10.11 13.54 -20.85
CA SER A 99 8.75 14.01 -20.58
C SER A 99 8.75 15.17 -19.57
N ILE A 100 9.50 15.03 -18.47
CA ILE A 100 9.62 16.07 -17.45
C ILE A 100 10.28 17.34 -18.01
N LEU A 101 11.37 17.20 -18.76
CA LEU A 101 12.05 18.35 -19.37
C LEU A 101 11.13 19.08 -20.36
N SER A 102 10.29 18.34 -21.09
CA SER A 102 9.33 18.94 -22.03
C SER A 102 8.25 19.75 -21.30
N ILE A 103 7.68 19.20 -20.23
CA ILE A 103 6.70 19.89 -19.37
C ILE A 103 7.33 21.12 -18.72
N TYR A 104 8.55 20.97 -18.21
CA TYR A 104 9.32 22.04 -17.61
C TYR A 104 9.53 23.20 -18.59
N LEU A 105 10.01 22.91 -19.80
CA LEU A 105 10.21 23.92 -20.84
C LEU A 105 8.90 24.60 -21.24
N PHE A 106 7.80 23.85 -21.31
CA PHE A 106 6.47 24.40 -21.59
C PHE A 106 6.03 25.40 -20.51
N ILE A 107 6.22 25.07 -19.23
CA ILE A 107 5.90 25.98 -18.12
C ILE A 107 6.73 27.26 -18.23
N ILE A 108 8.05 27.14 -18.41
CA ILE A 108 8.95 28.29 -18.53
C ILE A 108 8.59 29.16 -19.74
N TYR A 109 8.23 28.55 -20.87
CA TYR A 109 7.77 29.26 -22.06
C TYR A 109 6.48 30.05 -21.78
N CYS A 110 5.49 29.44 -21.13
CA CYS A 110 4.25 30.12 -20.75
C CYS A 110 4.54 31.34 -19.86
N PHE A 111 5.40 31.20 -18.85
CA PHE A 111 5.77 32.31 -17.99
C PHE A 111 6.56 33.42 -18.70
N ALA A 112 7.43 33.06 -19.64
CA ALA A 112 8.16 34.04 -20.44
C ALA A 112 7.21 34.83 -21.37
N SER A 113 6.23 34.14 -21.99
CA SER A 113 5.30 34.74 -22.97
C SER A 113 4.33 35.78 -22.40
N VAL A 114 4.04 35.70 -21.09
CA VAL A 114 3.12 36.65 -20.42
C VAL A 114 3.74 38.03 -20.23
N ARG A 115 5.07 38.17 -20.35
CA ARG A 115 5.78 39.32 -19.76
C ARG A 115 6.73 40.12 -20.65
N SER A 116 7.13 39.65 -21.83
CA SER A 116 8.09 40.42 -22.64
C SER A 116 7.74 40.55 -24.12
N GLU A 117 7.94 41.76 -24.64
CA GLU A 117 7.99 42.06 -26.08
C GLU A 117 9.10 41.25 -26.80
N ASP A 118 10.10 40.78 -26.04
CA ASP A 118 11.19 39.91 -26.53
C ASP A 118 11.28 38.60 -25.72
N THR A 119 10.24 37.76 -25.85
CA THR A 119 10.16 36.43 -25.20
C THR A 119 11.27 35.50 -25.69
N TYR A 120 11.67 35.63 -26.95
CA TYR A 120 12.65 34.76 -27.60
C TYR A 120 14.06 34.95 -27.06
N SER A 121 14.52 36.19 -26.87
CA SER A 121 15.85 36.48 -26.33
C SER A 121 15.99 35.96 -24.88
N LEU A 122 14.95 36.15 -24.07
CA LEU A 122 14.93 35.70 -22.69
C LEU A 122 14.94 34.18 -22.58
N LEU A 123 14.12 33.49 -23.39
CA LEU A 123 14.12 32.02 -23.45
C LEU A 123 15.46 31.46 -23.94
N ARG A 124 16.09 32.12 -24.91
CA ARG A 124 17.42 31.72 -25.41
C ARG A 124 18.50 31.84 -24.34
N SER A 125 18.51 32.94 -23.59
CA SER A 125 19.44 33.11 -22.45
C SER A 125 19.19 32.06 -21.37
N TYR A 126 17.91 31.80 -21.06
CA TYR A 126 17.50 30.74 -20.13
C TYR A 126 18.04 29.37 -20.55
N LEU A 127 17.83 28.99 -21.81
CA LEU A 127 18.23 27.70 -22.36
C LEU A 127 19.74 27.51 -22.35
N LEU A 128 20.52 28.55 -22.65
CA LEU A 128 21.98 28.45 -22.69
C LEU A 128 22.60 28.37 -21.29
N HIS A 129 22.10 29.16 -20.34
CA HIS A 129 22.77 29.32 -19.04
C HIS A 129 22.20 28.43 -17.94
N TYR A 130 20.93 28.04 -18.00
CA TYR A 130 20.24 27.35 -16.90
C TYR A 130 19.85 25.92 -17.24
N MET A 131 19.42 25.67 -18.47
CA MET A 131 18.93 24.35 -18.88
C MET A 131 19.95 23.22 -18.70
N PRO A 132 21.27 23.40 -18.91
CA PRO A 132 22.25 22.35 -18.64
C PRO A 132 22.26 21.91 -17.16
N PHE A 133 22.20 22.87 -16.24
CA PHE A 133 22.21 22.59 -14.80
C PHE A 133 20.89 21.96 -14.34
N ILE A 134 19.77 22.48 -14.84
CA ILE A 134 18.43 21.95 -14.54
C ILE A 134 18.27 20.54 -15.11
N GLY A 135 18.70 20.33 -16.34
CA GLY A 135 18.68 19.04 -17.02
C GLY A 135 19.47 17.99 -16.25
N LEU A 136 20.68 18.34 -15.81
CA LEU A 136 21.50 17.44 -14.99
C LEU A 136 20.85 17.12 -13.64
N GLY A 137 20.24 18.12 -12.99
CA GLY A 137 19.48 17.95 -11.75
C GLY A 137 18.29 16.99 -11.90
N PHE A 138 17.48 17.16 -12.96
CA PHE A 138 16.35 16.26 -13.22
C PHE A 138 16.81 14.84 -13.55
N ILE A 139 17.85 14.68 -14.38
CA ILE A 139 18.41 13.36 -14.68
C ILE A 139 18.87 12.67 -13.40
N ALA A 140 19.62 13.37 -12.55
CA ALA A 140 20.10 12.83 -11.28
C ALA A 140 18.95 12.44 -10.35
N TYR A 141 17.89 13.27 -10.27
CA TYR A 141 16.70 12.98 -9.47
C TYR A 141 15.93 11.76 -9.98
N VAL A 142 15.65 11.68 -11.29
CA VAL A 142 14.95 10.55 -11.89
C VAL A 142 15.76 9.25 -11.67
N ILE A 143 17.08 9.29 -11.87
CA ILE A 143 17.96 8.15 -11.59
C ILE A 143 17.86 7.74 -10.12
N TYR A 144 17.90 8.69 -9.19
CA TYR A 144 17.78 8.43 -7.75
C TYR A 144 16.45 7.76 -7.41
N VAL A 145 15.34 8.30 -7.89
CA VAL A 145 13.99 7.77 -7.65
C VAL A 145 13.83 6.36 -8.24
N PHE A 146 14.25 6.14 -9.49
CA PHE A 146 14.18 4.83 -10.13
C PHE A 146 15.12 3.80 -9.50
N ARG A 147 16.28 4.21 -8.99
CA ARG A 147 17.21 3.28 -8.29
C ARG A 147 16.72 2.87 -6.91
N ASN A 148 16.08 3.79 -6.18
CA ASN A 148 15.58 3.52 -4.84
C ASN A 148 14.17 2.92 -4.85
N GLY A 149 13.41 3.16 -5.91
CA GLY A 149 12.07 2.62 -6.12
C GLY A 149 11.04 3.17 -5.15
N GLU A 150 11.32 4.27 -4.44
CA GLU A 150 10.42 4.83 -3.44
C GLU A 150 9.28 5.61 -4.08
N LEU A 151 8.06 5.06 -3.92
CA LEU A 151 6.82 5.72 -4.32
C LEU A 151 6.31 6.61 -3.19
N TRP A 152 6.54 7.92 -3.28
CA TRP A 152 6.13 8.87 -2.23
C TRP A 152 4.60 8.97 -2.10
N TRP A 153 3.86 8.88 -3.20
CA TRP A 153 2.39 8.94 -3.15
C TRP A 153 1.74 7.62 -2.71
N LEU A 154 2.47 6.50 -2.72
CA LEU A 154 1.90 5.17 -2.51
C LEU A 154 2.14 4.72 -1.07
N THR A 155 2.17 5.68 -0.16
CA THR A 155 1.86 5.42 1.24
C THR A 155 0.34 5.26 1.36
N THR A 156 -0.08 4.21 2.07
CA THR A 156 -1.49 3.90 2.39
C THR A 156 -2.31 5.13 2.80
N GLU A 157 -1.69 6.09 3.50
CA GLU A 157 -2.29 7.39 3.87
C GLU A 157 -2.83 8.21 2.67
N ASN A 158 -2.09 8.29 1.57
CA ASN A 158 -2.47 9.12 0.42
C ASN A 158 -3.49 8.42 -0.49
N VAL A 159 -3.42 7.09 -0.57
CA VAL A 159 -4.39 6.24 -1.29
C VAL A 159 -5.76 6.31 -0.59
N MET A 160 -5.79 6.25 0.74
CA MET A 160 -7.02 6.44 1.53
C MET A 160 -7.54 7.87 1.45
N ALA A 161 -6.67 8.87 1.35
CA ALA A 161 -7.07 10.26 1.19
C ALA A 161 -7.66 10.58 -0.20
N LEU A 162 -7.19 9.91 -1.27
CA LEU A 162 -7.71 10.08 -2.63
C LEU A 162 -8.95 9.21 -2.91
N LEU A 163 -8.91 7.92 -2.54
CA LEU A 163 -9.97 6.95 -2.86
C LEU A 163 -11.06 6.85 -1.79
N GLY A 164 -10.80 7.29 -0.56
CA GLY A 164 -11.73 7.19 0.55
C GLY A 164 -13.03 7.97 0.35
N LYS A 165 -13.06 8.97 -0.54
CA LYS A 165 -14.28 9.72 -0.87
C LYS A 165 -15.12 9.09 -1.98
N GLU A 166 -14.52 8.43 -2.95
CA GLU A 166 -15.24 7.80 -4.06
C GLU A 166 -15.70 6.38 -3.72
N VAL A 167 -14.91 5.61 -2.96
CA VAL A 167 -15.31 4.25 -2.53
C VAL A 167 -16.45 4.30 -1.50
N MET A 168 -16.47 5.28 -0.60
CA MET A 168 -17.57 5.46 0.37
C MET A 168 -18.88 5.97 -0.26
N SER A 169 -18.82 6.64 -1.42
CA SER A 169 -20.02 7.16 -2.08
C SER A 169 -20.72 6.12 -2.95
N GLN A 170 -20.05 5.02 -3.30
CA GLN A 170 -20.60 4.00 -4.19
C GLN A 170 -21.14 2.76 -3.44
N GLU A 171 -20.72 2.53 -2.20
CA GLU A 171 -21.19 1.41 -1.37
C GLU A 171 -22.57 1.65 -0.72
N ASN A 172 -23.01 2.90 -0.57
CA ASN A 172 -24.32 3.24 0.03
C ASN A 172 -25.54 3.00 -0.87
N THR A 173 -25.38 2.42 -2.07
CA THR A 173 -26.50 2.23 -3.02
C THR A 173 -26.72 0.80 -3.50
N THR A 174 -26.06 -0.19 -2.90
CA THR A 174 -26.26 -1.60 -3.30
C THR A 174 -26.42 -2.57 -2.13
N ASP A 175 -27.05 -2.15 -1.04
CA ASP A 175 -27.65 -3.08 -0.08
C ASP A 175 -28.98 -3.59 -0.64
N ARG A 176 -28.92 -4.51 -1.60
CA ARG A 176 -30.02 -5.46 -1.80
C ARG A 176 -29.94 -6.48 -0.67
N ALA A 177 -30.65 -6.17 0.41
CA ALA A 177 -30.97 -7.08 1.49
C ALA A 177 -31.66 -8.34 0.92
N GLY A 178 -30.86 -9.35 0.58
CA GLY A 178 -31.32 -10.72 0.46
C GLY A 178 -31.70 -11.18 1.85
N THR A 179 -32.97 -11.49 2.07
CA THR A 179 -33.46 -12.06 3.32
C THR A 179 -32.86 -13.46 3.49
N ILE A 180 -31.74 -13.57 4.21
CA ILE A 180 -31.13 -14.87 4.54
C ILE A 180 -31.94 -15.48 5.67
N ALA A 181 -32.76 -16.48 5.34
CA ALA A 181 -33.46 -17.32 6.30
C ALA A 181 -32.45 -17.97 7.27
N PRO A 182 -32.74 -18.04 8.59
CA PRO A 182 -31.85 -18.69 9.54
C PRO A 182 -31.83 -20.20 9.24
N PRO A 183 -30.67 -20.82 8.97
CA PRO A 183 -30.61 -22.27 8.87
C PRO A 183 -30.67 -22.86 10.28
N SER A 184 -31.83 -23.38 10.65
CA SER A 184 -31.96 -24.34 11.74
C SER A 184 -31.36 -25.69 11.28
N ALA A 185 -30.04 -25.84 11.36
CA ALA A 185 -29.27 -27.10 11.41
C ALA A 185 -27.80 -26.80 11.05
N LEU A 186 -26.91 -26.72 12.05
CA LEU A 186 -25.49 -26.43 11.89
C LEU A 186 -24.67 -27.57 11.22
N ASP A 187 -25.32 -28.62 10.72
CA ASP A 187 -24.64 -29.86 10.25
C ASP A 187 -24.54 -30.03 8.73
N ARG A 188 -24.75 -29.00 7.91
CA ARG A 188 -24.59 -29.13 6.45
C ARG A 188 -23.85 -27.94 5.83
N THR A 189 -22.57 -28.19 5.52
CA THR A 189 -21.75 -27.52 4.48
C THR A 189 -22.13 -26.07 4.21
N ILE A 190 -21.86 -25.19 5.16
CA ILE A 190 -21.95 -23.74 4.94
C ILE A 190 -20.92 -23.36 3.88
N VAL A 191 -21.37 -22.71 2.80
CA VAL A 191 -20.47 -22.19 1.77
C VAL A 191 -19.52 -21.18 2.42
N ILE A 192 -18.22 -21.31 2.14
CA ILE A 192 -17.17 -20.52 2.80
C ILE A 192 -17.42 -19.01 2.78
N GLY A 193 -18.04 -18.48 1.71
CA GLY A 193 -18.34 -17.06 1.56
C GLY A 193 -19.34 -16.50 2.58
N SER A 194 -20.20 -17.37 3.13
CA SER A 194 -21.24 -17.04 4.12
C SER A 194 -20.91 -17.54 5.52
N LEU A 195 -19.82 -18.31 5.68
CA LEU A 195 -19.44 -18.91 6.96
C LEU A 195 -19.32 -17.84 8.05
N TYR A 196 -18.51 -16.80 7.82
CA TYR A 196 -18.34 -15.71 8.78
C TYR A 196 -19.68 -15.10 9.23
N ASP A 197 -20.56 -14.80 8.27
CA ASP A 197 -21.81 -14.09 8.55
C ASP A 197 -22.76 -14.95 9.41
N VAL A 198 -22.77 -16.27 9.18
CA VAL A 198 -23.55 -17.22 9.98
C VAL A 198 -22.98 -17.34 11.40
N LEU A 199 -21.67 -17.59 11.54
CA LEU A 199 -21.03 -17.75 12.84
C LEU A 199 -21.11 -16.47 13.68
N HIS A 200 -20.83 -15.31 13.07
CA HIS A 200 -20.89 -14.02 13.75
C HIS A 200 -22.33 -13.64 14.16
N LYS A 201 -23.34 -14.03 13.38
CA LYS A 201 -24.75 -13.81 13.76
C LYS A 201 -25.17 -14.69 14.93
N ASP A 202 -24.71 -15.94 14.96
CA ASP A 202 -25.03 -16.90 16.03
C ASP A 202 -24.32 -16.54 17.34
N SER A 203 -23.03 -16.17 17.26
CA SER A 203 -22.24 -15.79 18.42
C SER A 203 -21.27 -14.64 18.10
N PRO A 204 -21.72 -13.38 18.22
CA PRO A 204 -20.92 -12.20 17.88
C PRO A 204 -19.71 -12.03 18.82
N PHE A 205 -18.79 -11.14 18.44
CA PHE A 205 -17.65 -10.81 19.29
C PHE A 205 -18.09 -10.07 20.55
N ASN A 206 -17.70 -10.58 21.72
CA ASN A 206 -17.87 -9.86 22.98
C ASN A 206 -16.52 -9.40 23.51
N LEU A 207 -16.12 -8.20 23.09
CA LEU A 207 -14.81 -7.63 23.41
C LEU A 207 -14.61 -7.35 24.90
N ASN A 208 -15.69 -7.25 25.68
CA ASN A 208 -15.67 -6.96 27.11
C ASN A 208 -15.52 -8.22 27.98
N THR A 209 -15.81 -9.41 27.43
CA THR A 209 -15.80 -10.68 28.17
C THR A 209 -14.79 -11.67 27.60
N LEU A 210 -13.78 -11.19 26.86
CA LEU A 210 -12.69 -12.04 26.38
C LEU A 210 -11.96 -12.63 27.58
N GLN A 211 -12.17 -13.93 27.80
CA GLN A 211 -11.50 -14.71 28.84
C GLN A 211 -10.03 -14.88 28.44
N MET A 212 -9.12 -14.67 29.40
CA MET A 212 -7.67 -14.69 29.13
C MET A 212 -7.05 -16.08 29.29
N ASP A 213 -7.78 -17.04 29.86
CA ASP A 213 -7.37 -18.41 30.13
C ASP A 213 -7.92 -19.42 29.11
N ALA A 214 -9.13 -19.16 28.60
CA ALA A 214 -9.72 -19.92 27.51
C ALA A 214 -10.42 -19.01 26.49
N VAL A 215 -10.29 -19.32 25.21
CA VAL A 215 -10.82 -18.49 24.12
C VAL A 215 -11.50 -19.34 23.07
N ARG A 216 -12.52 -18.81 22.41
CA ARG A 216 -13.08 -19.46 21.23
C ARG A 216 -12.10 -19.32 20.08
N MET A 217 -12.05 -20.31 19.20
CA MET A 217 -11.24 -20.23 17.99
C MET A 217 -11.59 -18.99 17.15
N PHE A 218 -12.88 -18.67 17.07
CA PHE A 218 -13.39 -17.54 16.29
C PHE A 218 -12.98 -16.17 16.84
N ASP A 219 -12.58 -16.09 18.12
CA ASP A 219 -12.04 -14.86 18.73
C ASP A 219 -10.51 -14.73 18.53
N VAL A 220 -9.88 -15.62 17.77
CA VAL A 220 -8.41 -15.65 17.59
C VAL A 220 -8.03 -15.51 16.11
N PRO A 221 -7.80 -14.28 15.62
CA PRO A 221 -7.41 -14.05 14.23
C PRO A 221 -6.02 -14.55 13.84
N PHE A 222 -5.05 -14.49 14.76
CA PHE A 222 -3.68 -14.92 14.49
C PHE A 222 -3.12 -15.86 15.55
N TYR A 223 -2.32 -16.82 15.11
CA TYR A 223 -1.50 -17.67 15.96
C TYR A 223 -0.03 -17.59 15.54
N PHE A 224 0.86 -17.42 16.51
CA PHE A 224 2.30 -17.38 16.34
C PHE A 224 2.98 -18.57 16.99
N SER A 225 3.89 -19.20 16.25
CA SER A 225 4.69 -20.33 16.70
C SER A 225 6.17 -20.08 16.39
N GLN A 226 6.93 -19.80 17.44
CA GLN A 226 8.39 -19.76 17.43
C GLN A 226 8.94 -20.93 18.27
N LYS A 227 10.26 -21.19 18.19
CA LYS A 227 10.91 -22.36 18.84
C LYS A 227 10.65 -22.48 20.36
N ARG A 228 10.38 -21.36 21.05
CA ARG A 228 10.15 -21.33 22.51
C ARG A 228 9.00 -20.43 22.94
N LYS A 229 8.23 -19.91 21.99
CA LYS A 229 7.13 -18.97 22.29
C LYS A 229 5.97 -19.28 21.37
N LYS A 230 4.82 -19.57 21.97
CA LYS A 230 3.55 -19.71 21.26
C LYS A 230 2.64 -18.59 21.74
N GLU A 231 2.07 -17.84 20.81
CA GLU A 231 1.20 -16.72 21.14
C GLU A 231 -0.04 -16.74 20.26
N VAL A 232 -1.14 -16.22 20.79
CA VAL A 232 -2.32 -15.88 20.01
C VAL A 232 -2.51 -14.37 20.04
N VAL A 233 -3.10 -13.83 18.97
CA VAL A 233 -3.69 -12.48 18.98
C VAL A 233 -5.19 -12.66 19.04
N LEU A 234 -5.82 -12.04 20.03
CA LEU A 234 -7.27 -12.03 20.18
C LEU A 234 -7.92 -11.02 19.22
N ILE A 235 -9.23 -11.10 19.05
CA ILE A 235 -10.01 -10.24 18.15
C ILE A 235 -9.90 -8.74 18.46
N ASN A 236 -9.58 -8.39 19.72
CA ASN A 236 -9.31 -7.01 20.13
C ASN A 236 -7.85 -6.56 19.92
N GLY A 237 -6.99 -7.42 19.39
CA GLY A 237 -5.57 -7.15 19.13
C GLY A 237 -4.60 -7.49 20.27
N ILE A 238 -5.08 -7.94 21.44
CA ILE A 238 -4.22 -8.32 22.57
C ILE A 238 -3.45 -9.62 22.25
N ARG A 239 -2.17 -9.65 22.62
CA ARG A 239 -1.31 -10.84 22.52
C ARG A 239 -1.29 -11.61 23.84
N LEU A 240 -1.52 -12.91 23.78
CA LEU A 240 -1.43 -13.81 24.94
C LEU A 240 -0.53 -15.01 24.63
N GLU A 241 0.15 -15.53 25.64
CA GLU A 241 0.88 -16.79 25.52
C GLU A 241 -0.09 -17.97 25.51
N ALA A 242 0.15 -18.90 24.59
CA ALA A 242 -0.81 -19.93 24.24
C ALA A 242 -0.10 -21.24 23.84
N HIS A 243 0.49 -21.91 24.82
CA HIS A 243 1.32 -23.10 24.60
C HIS A 243 0.53 -24.30 24.08
N HIS A 244 -0.72 -24.48 24.53
CA HIS A 244 -1.55 -25.64 24.20
C HIS A 244 -2.60 -25.38 23.13
N PHE A 245 -2.85 -24.11 22.79
CA PHE A 245 -3.94 -23.71 21.88
C PHE A 245 -4.00 -24.50 20.57
N MET A 246 -2.87 -24.61 19.84
CA MET A 246 -2.86 -25.34 18.57
C MET A 246 -2.98 -26.86 18.75
N GLN A 247 -2.50 -27.42 19.87
CA GLN A 247 -2.65 -28.86 20.16
C GLN A 247 -4.12 -29.20 20.44
N GLU A 248 -4.82 -28.33 21.17
CA GLU A 248 -6.26 -28.48 21.41
C GLU A 248 -7.06 -28.32 20.11
N LEU A 249 -6.69 -27.39 19.23
CA LEU A 249 -7.30 -27.27 17.91
C LEU A 249 -7.11 -28.52 17.04
N GLU A 250 -5.90 -29.10 17.06
CA GLU A 250 -5.60 -30.35 16.34
C GLU A 250 -6.45 -31.52 16.91
N ARG A 251 -6.62 -31.59 18.24
CA ARG A 251 -7.49 -32.59 18.89
C ARG A 251 -8.96 -32.45 18.49
N LEU A 252 -9.42 -31.22 18.25
CA LEU A 252 -10.78 -30.91 17.80
C LEU A 252 -10.93 -30.95 16.26
N GLY A 253 -9.85 -31.17 15.51
CA GLY A 253 -9.88 -31.16 14.04
C GLY A 253 -10.15 -29.78 13.42
N LEU A 254 -9.90 -28.71 14.17
CA LEU A 254 -10.15 -27.30 13.79
C LEU A 254 -8.89 -26.56 13.33
N ASP A 255 -7.71 -27.13 13.55
CA ASP A 255 -6.41 -26.59 13.13
C ASP A 255 -6.34 -26.30 11.62
N LYS A 256 -7.09 -27.07 10.82
CA LYS A 256 -7.22 -26.93 9.37
C LYS A 256 -7.62 -25.53 8.90
N TRP A 257 -8.32 -24.77 9.73
CA TRP A 257 -8.73 -23.39 9.45
C TRP A 257 -7.62 -22.35 9.68
N TYR A 258 -6.51 -22.73 10.32
CA TYR A 258 -5.35 -21.86 10.52
C TYR A 258 -4.34 -21.99 9.38
N PHE A 259 -4.51 -21.16 8.36
CA PHE A 259 -3.61 -21.15 7.21
C PHE A 259 -2.27 -20.50 7.56
N ARG A 260 -1.18 -21.17 7.21
CA ARG A 260 0.17 -20.64 7.39
C ARG A 260 0.47 -19.57 6.35
N ILE A 261 0.73 -18.36 6.79
CA ILE A 261 1.05 -17.23 5.91
C ILE A 261 2.56 -16.96 5.82
N ASN A 262 3.29 -17.28 6.90
CA ASN A 262 4.74 -17.14 6.98
C ASN A 262 5.37 -18.21 7.90
N LYS A 263 6.68 -18.13 8.15
CA LYS A 263 7.40 -19.14 8.94
C LYS A 263 6.86 -19.29 10.37
N THR A 264 6.33 -18.23 10.96
CA THR A 264 5.96 -18.16 12.38
C THR A 264 4.49 -17.87 12.61
N CYS A 265 3.73 -17.39 11.62
CA CYS A 265 2.36 -16.92 11.78
C CYS A 265 1.37 -17.77 10.96
N ARG A 266 0.21 -18.02 11.56
CA ARG A 266 -0.97 -18.61 10.94
C ARG A 266 -2.17 -17.68 11.14
N VAL A 267 -3.04 -17.63 10.16
CA VAL A 267 -4.25 -16.79 10.11
C VAL A 267 -5.47 -17.68 10.16
N ASN A 268 -6.47 -17.31 10.97
CA ASN A 268 -7.76 -17.96 10.95
C ASN A 268 -8.54 -17.57 9.69
N MET A 269 -8.70 -18.53 8.77
CA MET A 269 -9.34 -18.31 7.47
C MET A 269 -10.85 -18.11 7.55
N MET A 270 -11.49 -18.44 8.68
CA MET A 270 -12.92 -18.15 8.90
C MET A 270 -13.21 -16.65 8.96
N LEU A 271 -12.20 -15.84 9.29
CA LEU A 271 -12.33 -14.39 9.47
C LEU A 271 -11.93 -13.58 8.22
N VAL A 272 -11.38 -14.27 7.22
CA VAL A 272 -10.87 -13.66 5.98
C VAL A 272 -12.03 -13.42 5.02
N ARG A 273 -12.05 -12.25 4.39
CA ARG A 273 -13.00 -11.85 3.37
C ARG A 273 -12.86 -12.77 2.16
N GLN A 274 -13.99 -13.35 1.74
CA GLN A 274 -14.12 -14.15 0.53
C GLN A 274 -14.79 -13.33 -0.58
N PRO A 275 -14.55 -13.67 -1.87
CA PRO A 275 -13.66 -14.72 -2.37
C PRO A 275 -12.18 -14.31 -2.37
N ILE A 276 -11.29 -15.28 -2.15
CA ILE A 276 -9.83 -15.08 -2.23
C ILE A 276 -9.31 -15.56 -3.59
N LEU A 277 -8.50 -14.75 -4.26
CA LEU A 277 -7.82 -15.16 -5.48
C LEU A 277 -6.72 -16.20 -5.15
N PRO A 278 -6.57 -17.30 -5.91
CA PRO A 278 -5.56 -18.33 -5.62
C PRO A 278 -4.11 -17.84 -5.58
N ASN A 279 -3.83 -16.74 -6.29
CA ASN A 279 -2.51 -16.10 -6.37
C ASN A 279 -2.42 -14.84 -5.51
N ALA A 280 -3.34 -14.65 -4.55
CA ALA A 280 -3.36 -13.48 -3.69
C ALA A 280 -2.02 -13.30 -2.96
N THR A 281 -1.57 -12.06 -2.87
CA THR A 281 -0.35 -11.68 -2.16
C THR A 281 -0.64 -11.22 -0.73
N TYR A 282 -1.87 -10.82 -0.47
CA TYR A 282 -2.40 -10.39 0.81
C TYR A 282 -3.74 -11.08 1.06
N LEU A 283 -4.01 -11.41 2.31
CA LEU A 283 -5.35 -11.73 2.79
C LEU A 283 -6.00 -10.43 3.28
N GLU A 284 -7.32 -10.37 3.24
CA GLU A 284 -8.09 -9.26 3.79
C GLU A 284 -9.04 -9.83 4.83
N PHE A 285 -9.07 -9.27 6.04
CA PHE A 285 -10.12 -9.62 6.98
C PHE A 285 -11.45 -8.95 6.63
N ARG A 286 -12.55 -9.51 7.14
CA ARG A 286 -13.83 -8.80 7.21
C ARG A 286 -13.66 -7.49 7.99
N LYS A 287 -14.46 -6.49 7.66
CA LYS A 287 -14.32 -5.11 8.19
C LYS A 287 -14.42 -5.09 9.72
N GLU A 288 -15.36 -5.85 10.27
CA GLU A 288 -15.65 -5.96 11.70
C GLU A 288 -14.45 -6.54 12.48
N VAL A 289 -13.79 -7.54 11.89
CA VAL A 289 -12.57 -8.16 12.44
C VAL A 289 -11.43 -7.15 12.42
N PHE A 290 -11.24 -6.46 11.29
CA PHE A 290 -10.21 -5.46 11.13
C PHE A 290 -10.39 -4.27 12.09
N ASP A 291 -11.64 -3.80 12.24
CA ASP A 291 -12.00 -2.72 13.16
C ASP A 291 -11.80 -3.11 14.62
N SER A 292 -12.11 -4.35 15.00
CA SER A 292 -11.88 -4.85 16.36
C SER A 292 -10.39 -4.95 16.70
N LEU A 293 -9.55 -5.43 15.76
CA LEU A 293 -8.11 -5.55 15.96
C LEU A 293 -7.42 -4.20 16.19
N LYS A 294 -7.95 -3.12 15.57
CA LYS A 294 -7.42 -1.76 15.72
C LYS A 294 -7.51 -1.18 17.12
N LEU A 295 -8.21 -1.85 18.05
CA LEU A 295 -8.24 -1.43 19.45
C LEU A 295 -6.86 -1.51 20.12
N ASN A 296 -6.04 -2.49 19.75
CA ASN A 296 -4.70 -2.68 20.33
C ASN A 296 -3.58 -2.87 19.31
N MET A 297 -3.89 -2.82 18.01
CA MET A 297 -2.90 -2.96 16.94
C MET A 297 -2.99 -1.82 15.93
N THR A 298 -1.87 -1.49 15.30
CA THR A 298 -1.85 -0.53 14.21
C THR A 298 -2.31 -1.19 12.90
N GLU A 299 -2.88 -0.37 12.00
CA GLU A 299 -3.28 -0.81 10.67
C GLU A 299 -2.11 -1.45 9.89
N LEU A 300 -0.91 -0.90 10.06
CA LEU A 300 0.32 -1.38 9.46
C LEU A 300 0.71 -2.77 10.00
N GLU A 301 0.59 -3.00 11.31
CA GLU A 301 0.87 -4.31 11.91
C GLU A 301 -0.10 -5.37 11.38
N ILE A 302 -1.40 -5.07 11.35
CA ILE A 302 -2.43 -6.00 10.85
C ILE A 302 -2.14 -6.32 9.37
N SER A 303 -1.90 -5.30 8.54
CA SER A 303 -1.63 -5.47 7.11
C SER A 303 -0.34 -6.26 6.83
N ASN A 304 0.70 -6.02 7.62
CA ASN A 304 1.96 -6.76 7.51
C ASN A 304 1.78 -8.24 7.89
N LEU A 305 0.96 -8.53 8.89
CA LEU A 305 0.63 -9.90 9.24
C LEU A 305 -0.13 -10.58 8.13
N LEU A 306 -1.08 -9.93 7.46
CA LEU A 306 -1.87 -10.56 6.40
C LEU A 306 -1.12 -10.78 5.07
N GLN A 307 0.16 -10.41 4.98
CA GLN A 307 0.96 -10.63 3.79
C GLN A 307 1.38 -12.11 3.67
N ILE A 308 1.04 -12.73 2.54
CA ILE A 308 1.44 -14.12 2.24
C ILE A 308 2.88 -14.13 1.74
N THR A 309 3.73 -14.92 2.38
CA THR A 309 5.14 -15.03 1.96
C THR A 309 5.30 -15.67 0.59
N GLU A 310 6.34 -15.28 -0.14
CA GLU A 310 6.65 -15.81 -1.48
C GLU A 310 6.74 -17.34 -1.50
N TRP A 311 7.31 -17.95 -0.46
CA TRP A 311 7.40 -19.40 -0.32
C TRP A 311 6.02 -20.07 -0.32
N MET A 312 5.06 -19.56 0.47
CA MET A 312 3.68 -20.08 0.48
C MET A 312 2.98 -19.93 -0.87
N ARG A 313 3.29 -18.86 -1.62
CA ARG A 313 2.72 -18.63 -2.97
C ARG A 313 3.29 -19.59 -4.01
N LYS A 314 4.61 -19.83 -4.00
CA LYS A 314 5.29 -20.75 -4.94
C LYS A 314 4.80 -22.18 -4.79
N GLU A 315 4.55 -22.61 -3.56
CA GLU A 315 4.07 -23.96 -3.27
C GLU A 315 2.56 -24.14 -3.52
N LYS A 316 1.85 -23.12 -4.04
CA LYS A 316 0.40 -23.15 -4.30
C LYS A 316 -0.46 -23.55 -3.09
N LYS A 317 0.08 -23.44 -1.87
CA LYS A 317 -0.60 -23.86 -0.63
C LYS A 317 -1.93 -23.16 -0.40
N LEU A 318 -2.03 -21.88 -0.79
CA LEU A 318 -3.29 -21.14 -0.72
C LEU A 318 -4.33 -21.75 -1.66
N LYS A 319 -3.93 -22.09 -2.89
CA LYS A 319 -4.82 -22.74 -3.84
C LYS A 319 -5.29 -24.10 -3.29
N ASP A 320 -4.38 -24.93 -2.80
CA ASP A 320 -4.73 -26.23 -2.22
C ASP A 320 -5.70 -26.11 -1.05
N PHE A 321 -5.55 -25.07 -0.21
CA PHE A 321 -6.50 -24.76 0.85
C PHE A 321 -7.87 -24.36 0.28
N LEU A 322 -7.90 -23.42 -0.67
CA LEU A 322 -9.14 -22.91 -1.28
C LEU A 322 -9.91 -24.01 -2.03
N ASP A 323 -9.21 -24.92 -2.71
CA ASP A 323 -9.81 -26.06 -3.41
C ASP A 323 -10.50 -27.03 -2.44
N ASN A 324 -10.06 -27.07 -1.17
CA ASN A 324 -10.60 -27.94 -0.12
C ASN A 324 -11.51 -27.23 0.89
N VAL A 325 -11.64 -25.90 0.83
CA VAL A 325 -12.21 -25.10 1.93
C VAL A 325 -13.68 -25.43 2.23
N ASN A 326 -14.46 -25.80 1.22
CA ASN A 326 -15.87 -26.16 1.38
C ASN A 326 -16.08 -27.53 2.04
N ASN A 327 -15.02 -28.33 2.16
CA ASN A 327 -15.04 -29.64 2.81
C ASN A 327 -14.53 -29.57 4.26
N LEU A 328 -14.14 -28.39 4.75
CA LEU A 328 -13.65 -28.22 6.12
C LEU A 328 -14.84 -28.15 7.09
N GLU A 329 -14.90 -29.10 8.02
CA GLU A 329 -15.84 -29.02 9.14
C GLU A 329 -15.49 -27.85 10.05
N HIS A 330 -16.50 -27.26 10.66
CA HIS A 330 -16.39 -26.11 11.56
C HIS A 330 -17.13 -26.37 12.88
N GLU A 331 -17.53 -27.62 13.16
CA GLU A 331 -18.15 -27.99 14.43
C GLU A 331 -17.21 -27.69 15.61
N GLY A 332 -17.74 -27.10 16.68
CA GLY A 332 -16.95 -26.74 17.87
C GLY A 332 -16.09 -25.48 17.72
N TRP A 333 -16.34 -24.65 16.69
CA TRP A 333 -15.68 -23.35 16.49
C TRP A 333 -15.84 -22.37 17.68
N ASP A 334 -16.93 -22.52 18.43
CA ASP A 334 -17.32 -21.73 19.60
C ASP A 334 -16.91 -22.40 20.93
N ASN A 335 -16.31 -23.60 20.89
CA ASN A 335 -15.78 -24.24 22.09
C ASN A 335 -14.67 -23.38 22.71
N LEU A 336 -14.66 -23.31 24.04
CA LEU A 336 -13.60 -22.64 24.78
C LEU A 336 -12.32 -23.48 24.77
N ILE A 337 -11.27 -22.93 24.17
CA ILE A 337 -9.97 -23.57 24.03
C ILE A 337 -9.01 -22.96 25.05
N ARG A 338 -8.46 -23.81 25.92
CA ARG A 338 -7.47 -23.40 26.91
C ARG A 338 -6.17 -22.96 26.24
N LEU A 339 -5.61 -21.85 26.71
CA LEU A 339 -4.35 -21.33 26.16
C LEU A 339 -3.12 -22.04 26.74
N ASN A 340 -3.15 -22.38 28.04
CA ASN A 340 -2.04 -22.95 28.80
C ASN A 340 -2.45 -24.10 29.73
#